data_AF-A0A328S685-F1
#
_entry.id   AF-A0A328S685-F1
#
_cell.length_a   1.000
_cell.length_b   1.000
_cell.length_c   1.000
_cell.angle_alpha   90.00
_cell.angle_beta   90.00
_cell.angle_gamma   90.00
#
_symmetry.space_group_name_H-M   'P 1'
#
loop_
_entity.id
_entity.type
_entity.pdbx_description
1 polymer ?
#
loop_
_entity_poly.entity_id
_entity_poly.type
_entity_poly.pdbx_seq_one_letter_code
_entity_poly.pdbx_strand_id
1 'polypeptide(L)'
;SKLLSKLSTKQLKTDSNAEIIYQGTVVTSNDLTIYNNGTVEIILEGENARNVLLYGQNPYQSKINEQTIDITDIVIYVNSISFSTGGNQYDMKSFKLNFDNKENINLKVIGAITKRGGLEINGGWKTVTYENLKIISDYNEDTDRDIALILNGDNITLRNITYTSTSTGAAAMAIFAGYTDNTGVSGGVLIRGNNIMIENSEFSISQEEFINITEWGLDPEDFPNDFHNYGFFFYKANNITFRNNNFLFLSMDKDSSIESRKYSPILGGNVTTLSLVDNEVNVKYVPGIKLVTNNSLFENNTITVQHADNTIELTGDNNVVRYNTLEAKGEDNKGDKTVIVTGTGNIVEQNPKVEVVDPVLKVDTVEFVAGSTSNIQASIYLGDDVASDVNKGKVTFKVNGKTLKDASGKTIYAKVTGGVAVIDDYLIPESWAKDAVTIEAVYSGSADIAKLSSGKVNLTVTSAQAEEPSITTSDVSAAAGETITLSATIADNGKVINSGKVVFKINGKTVKNADGKVIYAKVVNNQVSFEYTLPESMKAKEYNITAVYTGNDYRLEDTKTLTVN
;
A
#
# COMPACT_ATOMS: atom_id res chain seq x y z
N SER A 1 -12.94 -23.73 -8.36
CA SER A 1 -13.66 -25.02 -8.42
C SER A 1 -14.44 -25.22 -7.14
N LYS A 2 -15.65 -25.79 -7.23
CA LYS A 2 -16.68 -25.96 -6.18
C LYS A 2 -17.51 -24.72 -5.80
N LEU A 3 -18.50 -24.39 -6.63
CA LEU A 3 -19.81 -23.91 -6.15
C LEU A 3 -20.86 -24.09 -7.26
N LEU A 4 -21.50 -25.27 -7.28
CA LEU A 4 -22.73 -25.56 -8.03
C LEU A 4 -23.35 -26.79 -7.36
N SER A 5 -23.82 -26.61 -6.13
CA SER A 5 -24.61 -27.64 -5.46
C SER A 5 -26.09 -27.44 -5.79
N LYS A 6 -26.59 -28.34 -6.65
CA LYS A 6 -27.99 -28.79 -6.76
C LYS A 6 -29.02 -27.75 -7.23
N LEU A 7 -29.07 -27.52 -8.55
CA LEU A 7 -30.36 -27.48 -9.25
C LEU A 7 -30.64 -28.90 -9.73
N SER A 8 -31.81 -29.46 -9.37
CA SER A 8 -32.21 -30.79 -9.84
C SER A 8 -32.68 -30.67 -11.29
N THR A 9 -31.80 -30.89 -12.25
CA THR A 9 -32.15 -30.88 -13.67
C THR A 9 -31.57 -32.13 -14.32
N LYS A 10 -32.47 -33.02 -14.74
CA LYS A 10 -32.12 -34.17 -15.58
C LYS A 10 -31.55 -33.60 -16.88
N GLN A 11 -30.29 -33.93 -17.21
CA GLN A 11 -29.68 -33.52 -18.48
C GLN A 11 -30.48 -34.13 -19.64
N LEU A 12 -30.91 -33.29 -20.58
CA LEU A 12 -31.34 -33.77 -21.88
C LEU A 12 -30.07 -33.90 -22.73
N LYS A 13 -29.56 -35.13 -22.90
CA LYS A 13 -28.71 -35.40 -24.06
C LYS A 13 -29.63 -35.29 -25.26
N THR A 14 -29.48 -34.24 -26.05
CA THR A 14 -30.35 -33.98 -27.20
C THR A 14 -30.20 -35.11 -28.20
N ASP A 15 -31.27 -35.88 -28.40
CA ASP A 15 -31.45 -36.65 -29.63
C ASP A 15 -31.54 -35.63 -30.79
N SER A 16 -30.41 -35.47 -31.49
CA SER A 16 -30.27 -35.11 -32.90
C SER A 16 -31.29 -34.11 -33.49
N ASN A 17 -31.07 -32.79 -33.34
CA ASN A 17 -31.54 -31.76 -34.31
C ASN A 17 -31.02 -30.33 -34.04
N ALA A 18 -30.33 -30.04 -32.93
CA ALA A 18 -29.62 -28.78 -32.73
C ALA A 18 -28.16 -28.94 -33.20
N GLU A 19 -27.78 -28.32 -34.32
CA GLU A 19 -26.39 -28.25 -34.80
C GLU A 19 -25.78 -26.90 -34.38
N ILE A 20 -24.60 -26.91 -33.75
CA ILE A 20 -23.79 -25.71 -33.56
C ILE A 20 -22.83 -25.61 -34.75
N ILE A 21 -23.06 -24.68 -35.67
CA ILE A 21 -22.20 -24.52 -36.85
C ILE A 21 -21.17 -23.44 -36.57
N TYR A 22 -19.95 -23.86 -36.25
CA TYR A 22 -18.78 -22.98 -36.29
C TYR A 22 -18.39 -22.74 -37.74
N GLN A 23 -18.14 -21.48 -38.10
CA GLN A 23 -17.30 -21.22 -39.28
C GLN A 23 -15.84 -21.54 -38.92
N GLY A 24 -15.40 -22.79 -39.17
CA GLY A 24 -13.97 -23.14 -39.17
C GLY A 24 -13.59 -24.53 -38.66
N THR A 25 -14.24 -25.07 -37.62
CA THR A 25 -13.95 -26.42 -37.08
C THR A 25 -15.15 -26.97 -36.32
N VAL A 26 -15.51 -28.24 -36.57
CA VAL A 26 -16.64 -28.95 -35.91
C VAL A 26 -16.34 -29.16 -34.42
N VAL A 27 -17.24 -28.71 -33.54
CA VAL A 27 -17.23 -29.08 -32.13
C VAL A 27 -18.07 -30.34 -31.93
N THR A 28 -17.55 -31.30 -31.17
CA THR A 28 -18.21 -32.59 -30.92
C THR A 28 -19.35 -32.45 -29.89
N SER A 29 -20.25 -33.43 -29.84
CA SER A 29 -21.51 -33.42 -29.04
C SER A 29 -21.35 -33.39 -27.50
N ASN A 30 -20.19 -33.01 -26.95
CA ASN A 30 -19.91 -32.98 -25.51
C ASN A 30 -19.91 -31.57 -24.90
N ASP A 31 -20.03 -30.52 -25.72
CA ASP A 31 -19.72 -29.14 -25.34
C ASP A 31 -20.95 -28.24 -25.16
N LEU A 32 -22.15 -28.81 -25.27
CA LEU A 32 -23.43 -28.13 -25.03
C LEU A 32 -24.36 -29.00 -24.19
N THR A 33 -24.91 -28.41 -23.12
CA THR A 33 -25.89 -29.05 -22.24
C THR A 33 -27.14 -28.18 -22.15
N ILE A 34 -28.31 -28.74 -22.47
CA ILE A 34 -29.61 -28.09 -22.24
C ILE A 34 -30.27 -28.72 -21.02
N TYR A 35 -30.65 -27.88 -20.08
CA TYR A 35 -31.33 -28.27 -18.86
C TYR A 35 -32.84 -28.01 -18.99
N ASN A 36 -33.66 -28.86 -18.36
CA ASN A 36 -35.13 -28.75 -18.37
C ASN A 36 -35.68 -27.42 -17.82
N ASN A 37 -34.87 -26.65 -17.11
CA ASN A 37 -35.24 -25.34 -16.58
C ASN A 37 -35.01 -24.19 -17.56
N GLY A 38 -34.69 -24.47 -18.84
CA GLY A 38 -34.44 -23.43 -19.85
C GLY A 38 -33.02 -22.87 -19.86
N THR A 39 -32.10 -23.46 -19.08
CA THR A 39 -30.68 -23.07 -19.10
C THR A 39 -29.92 -23.84 -20.17
N VAL A 40 -29.13 -23.12 -20.97
CA VAL A 40 -28.14 -23.69 -21.89
C VAL A 40 -26.74 -23.42 -21.35
N GLU A 41 -25.94 -24.46 -21.23
CA GLU A 41 -24.52 -24.38 -20.88
C GLU A 41 -23.68 -24.74 -22.10
N ILE A 42 -22.71 -23.90 -22.42
CA ILE A 42 -21.79 -24.07 -23.55
C ILE A 42 -20.36 -24.01 -23.01
N ILE A 43 -19.54 -24.99 -23.35
CA ILE A 43 -18.12 -25.02 -23.01
C ILE A 43 -17.32 -24.79 -24.29
N LEU A 44 -16.45 -23.79 -24.28
CA LEU A 44 -15.60 -23.41 -25.40
C LEU A 44 -14.14 -23.69 -25.04
N GLU A 45 -13.54 -24.64 -25.76
CA GLU A 45 -12.11 -24.97 -25.68
C GLU A 45 -11.51 -25.05 -27.09
N GLY A 46 -10.40 -24.37 -27.34
CA GLY A 46 -9.59 -24.60 -28.55
C GLY A 46 -8.92 -23.38 -29.17
N GLU A 47 -7.92 -23.63 -30.03
CA GLU A 47 -7.30 -22.60 -30.88
C GLU A 47 -8.18 -22.29 -32.09
N ASN A 48 -8.30 -21.02 -32.48
CA ASN A 48 -8.98 -20.53 -33.69
C ASN A 48 -10.52 -20.55 -33.68
N ALA A 49 -11.18 -20.32 -32.54
CA ALA A 49 -12.62 -20.07 -32.52
C ALA A 49 -12.94 -18.69 -33.13
N ARG A 50 -12.95 -18.60 -34.46
CA ARG A 50 -13.15 -17.33 -35.19
C ARG A 50 -14.58 -16.83 -35.13
N ASN A 51 -15.56 -17.72 -34.91
CA ASN A 51 -16.99 -17.42 -34.83
C ASN A 51 -17.71 -18.55 -34.08
N VAL A 52 -18.38 -18.27 -32.97
CA VAL A 52 -19.34 -19.22 -32.36
C VAL A 52 -20.74 -18.83 -32.81
N LEU A 53 -21.16 -19.38 -33.95
CA LEU A 53 -22.47 -19.12 -34.50
C LEU A 53 -23.40 -20.26 -34.10
N LEU A 54 -24.41 -19.94 -33.29
CA LEU A 54 -25.49 -20.86 -32.96
C LEU A 54 -26.59 -20.69 -33.99
N TYR A 55 -26.36 -21.22 -35.19
CA TYR A 55 -27.36 -21.25 -36.25
C TYR A 55 -28.31 -22.45 -36.07
N GLY A 56 -29.58 -22.29 -36.46
CA GLY A 56 -30.33 -23.43 -36.99
C GLY A 56 -29.84 -23.76 -38.41
N GLN A 57 -30.44 -24.73 -39.10
CA GLN A 57 -30.06 -25.05 -40.50
C GLN A 57 -30.14 -23.87 -41.50
N ASN A 58 -30.69 -22.72 -41.09
CA ASN A 58 -30.63 -21.46 -41.83
C ASN A 58 -29.63 -20.50 -41.13
N PRO A 59 -28.57 -20.01 -41.81
CA PRO A 59 -27.59 -19.09 -41.23
C PRO A 59 -28.15 -17.69 -40.86
N TYR A 60 -29.47 -17.51 -40.90
CA TYR A 60 -30.14 -16.28 -40.50
C TYR A 60 -31.22 -16.48 -39.43
N GLN A 61 -31.44 -17.70 -38.93
CA GLN A 61 -32.46 -18.02 -37.92
C GLN A 61 -32.00 -19.14 -36.98
N SER A 62 -32.06 -18.92 -35.67
CA SER A 62 -31.78 -19.90 -34.62
C SER A 62 -33.00 -20.80 -34.39
N LYS A 63 -32.80 -22.12 -34.29
CA LYS A 63 -33.88 -23.09 -34.00
C LYS A 63 -33.96 -23.47 -32.52
N ILE A 64 -33.24 -22.76 -31.65
CA ILE A 64 -33.15 -23.10 -30.21
C ILE A 64 -34.52 -22.98 -29.52
N ASN A 65 -35.39 -22.07 -29.99
CA ASN A 65 -36.77 -21.94 -29.51
C ASN A 65 -37.81 -22.74 -30.32
N GLU A 66 -37.39 -23.62 -31.24
CA GLU A 66 -38.30 -24.59 -31.87
C GLU A 66 -38.47 -25.87 -31.02
N GLN A 67 -37.78 -25.97 -29.89
CA GLN A 67 -37.94 -27.06 -28.92
C GLN A 67 -39.00 -26.71 -27.87
N THR A 68 -39.59 -27.73 -27.24
CA THR A 68 -40.64 -27.63 -26.19
C THR A 68 -40.24 -26.91 -24.90
N ILE A 69 -39.07 -26.27 -24.86
CA ILE A 69 -38.48 -25.64 -23.67
C ILE A 69 -38.12 -24.20 -24.04
N ASP A 70 -38.71 -23.25 -23.32
CA ASP A 70 -38.36 -21.83 -23.44
C ASP A 70 -36.97 -21.60 -22.84
N ILE A 71 -36.02 -21.16 -23.66
CA ILE A 71 -34.68 -20.81 -23.18
C ILE A 71 -34.71 -19.44 -22.53
N THR A 72 -34.24 -19.37 -21.28
CA THR A 72 -34.20 -18.14 -20.47
C THR A 72 -32.80 -17.72 -20.10
N ASP A 73 -31.84 -18.66 -20.07
CA ASP A 73 -30.49 -18.43 -19.59
C ASP A 73 -29.47 -19.17 -20.47
N ILE A 74 -28.39 -18.48 -20.83
CA ILE A 74 -27.26 -19.06 -21.56
C ILE A 74 -25.99 -18.75 -20.77
N VAL A 75 -25.26 -19.80 -20.39
CA VAL A 75 -23.97 -19.71 -19.71
C VAL A 75 -22.90 -20.28 -20.62
N ILE A 76 -21.88 -19.47 -20.90
CA ILE A 76 -20.75 -19.84 -21.76
C ILE A 76 -19.49 -19.85 -20.91
N TYR A 77 -18.85 -21.00 -20.84
CA TYR A 77 -17.54 -21.18 -20.23
C TYR A 77 -16.46 -21.13 -21.30
N VAL A 78 -15.50 -20.22 -21.16
CA VAL A 78 -14.40 -20.00 -22.10
C VAL A 78 -13.10 -20.44 -21.42
N ASN A 79 -12.60 -21.64 -21.72
CA ASN A 79 -11.40 -22.14 -21.04
C ASN A 79 -10.11 -21.62 -21.68
N SER A 80 -10.06 -21.55 -23.02
CA SER A 80 -9.03 -20.84 -23.77
C SER A 80 -9.48 -20.63 -25.21
N ILE A 81 -9.43 -19.38 -25.66
CA ILE A 81 -9.59 -19.01 -27.08
C ILE A 81 -8.38 -18.17 -27.48
N SER A 82 -7.72 -18.58 -28.55
CA SER A 82 -6.70 -17.80 -29.27
C SER A 82 -7.13 -17.62 -30.72
N PHE A 83 -6.93 -16.44 -31.29
CA PHE A 83 -7.16 -16.20 -32.71
C PHE A 83 -5.83 -16.26 -33.47
N SER A 84 -5.76 -16.99 -34.60
CA SER A 84 -4.54 -17.06 -35.43
C SER A 84 -4.25 -15.77 -36.18
N THR A 85 -2.96 -15.53 -36.44
CA THR A 85 -2.39 -14.37 -37.14
C THR A 85 -2.50 -14.44 -38.68
N GLY A 86 -3.46 -15.20 -39.24
CA GLY A 86 -3.49 -15.46 -40.69
C GLY A 86 -4.91 -15.49 -41.26
N GLY A 87 -5.37 -14.37 -41.81
CA GLY A 87 -6.64 -14.24 -42.53
C GLY A 87 -6.70 -12.90 -43.27
N ASN A 88 -7.58 -12.76 -44.26
CA ASN A 88 -7.78 -11.51 -45.00
C ASN A 88 -7.97 -10.32 -44.04
N GLN A 89 -7.40 -9.16 -44.39
CA GLN A 89 -7.44 -7.88 -43.65
C GLN A 89 -8.84 -7.35 -43.26
N TYR A 90 -9.92 -8.06 -43.63
CA TYR A 90 -11.31 -7.64 -43.45
C TYR A 90 -12.11 -8.49 -42.44
N ASP A 91 -11.57 -9.62 -41.95
CA ASP A 91 -12.28 -10.45 -40.96
C ASP A 91 -11.95 -10.01 -39.53
N MET A 92 -12.84 -9.24 -38.90
CA MET A 92 -12.75 -8.89 -37.48
C MET A 92 -12.71 -10.15 -36.61
N LYS A 93 -11.56 -10.44 -35.98
CA LYS A 93 -11.36 -11.54 -35.00
C LYS A 93 -12.07 -11.29 -33.68
N SER A 94 -13.39 -11.43 -33.67
CA SER A 94 -14.25 -11.23 -32.50
C SER A 94 -15.05 -12.48 -32.19
N PHE A 95 -15.28 -12.71 -30.90
CA PHE A 95 -16.32 -13.62 -30.45
C PHE A 95 -17.69 -12.95 -30.66
N LYS A 96 -18.50 -13.45 -31.62
CA LYS A 96 -19.85 -12.97 -31.93
C LYS A 96 -20.90 -14.01 -31.57
N LEU A 97 -22.02 -13.57 -30.97
CA LEU A 97 -23.18 -14.41 -30.67
C LEU A 97 -24.45 -13.86 -31.32
N ASN A 98 -25.12 -14.70 -32.11
CA ASN A 98 -26.39 -14.36 -32.74
C ASN A 98 -27.46 -15.41 -32.40
N PHE A 99 -28.61 -14.96 -31.92
CA PHE A 99 -29.72 -15.75 -31.38
C PHE A 99 -31.04 -15.03 -31.70
N ASP A 100 -32.15 -15.77 -31.83
CA ASP A 100 -33.48 -15.16 -31.89
C ASP A 100 -34.05 -14.98 -30.48
N ASN A 101 -34.97 -14.02 -30.31
CA ASN A 101 -35.61 -13.68 -29.03
C ASN A 101 -34.64 -13.33 -27.88
N LYS A 102 -33.47 -12.74 -28.20
CA LYS A 102 -32.45 -12.34 -27.22
C LYS A 102 -33.04 -11.53 -26.07
N GLU A 103 -34.11 -10.78 -26.32
CA GLU A 103 -34.73 -9.85 -25.39
C GLU A 103 -35.32 -10.52 -24.15
N ASN A 104 -35.49 -11.85 -24.19
CA ASN A 104 -35.97 -12.66 -23.08
C ASN A 104 -34.86 -13.49 -22.40
N ILE A 105 -33.64 -13.48 -22.93
CA ILE A 105 -32.56 -14.38 -22.53
C ILE A 105 -31.48 -13.64 -21.73
N ASN A 106 -31.10 -14.18 -20.58
CA ASN A 106 -29.91 -13.75 -19.84
C ASN A 106 -28.68 -14.46 -20.40
N LEU A 107 -27.68 -13.71 -20.82
CA LEU A 107 -26.40 -14.24 -21.27
C LEU A 107 -25.32 -14.03 -20.21
N LYS A 108 -24.60 -15.09 -19.84
CA LYS A 108 -23.44 -15.05 -18.98
C LYS A 108 -22.24 -15.69 -19.65
N VAL A 109 -21.12 -14.98 -19.75
CA VAL A 109 -19.85 -15.47 -20.29
C VAL A 109 -18.81 -15.45 -19.19
N ILE A 110 -18.18 -16.60 -18.94
CA ILE A 110 -17.22 -16.82 -17.85
C ILE A 110 -15.96 -17.46 -18.44
N GLY A 111 -14.77 -16.95 -18.12
CA GLY A 111 -13.51 -17.65 -18.46
C GLY A 111 -12.43 -16.78 -19.12
N ALA A 112 -11.34 -17.36 -19.61
CA ALA A 112 -10.16 -16.58 -20.02
C ALA A 112 -9.98 -16.53 -21.56
N ILE A 113 -9.98 -15.32 -22.15
CA ILE A 113 -9.60 -15.10 -23.56
C ILE A 113 -8.11 -14.76 -23.58
N THR A 114 -7.27 -15.77 -23.78
CA THR A 114 -5.85 -15.67 -23.40
C THR A 114 -4.94 -15.10 -24.48
N LYS A 115 -5.38 -14.88 -25.73
CA LYS A 115 -4.49 -14.32 -26.77
C LYS A 115 -5.20 -13.66 -27.97
N ARG A 116 -4.84 -12.39 -28.23
CA ARG A 116 -5.15 -11.56 -29.42
C ARG A 116 -6.58 -11.71 -29.96
N GLY A 117 -7.51 -10.93 -29.42
CA GLY A 117 -8.88 -10.86 -29.93
C GLY A 117 -9.74 -9.93 -29.09
N GLY A 118 -10.79 -9.39 -29.71
CA GLY A 118 -11.76 -8.56 -29.01
C GLY A 118 -13.09 -9.28 -28.77
N LEU A 119 -13.92 -8.64 -27.97
CA LEU A 119 -15.22 -9.14 -27.58
C LEU A 119 -16.29 -8.19 -28.11
N GLU A 120 -17.17 -8.71 -28.95
CA GLU A 120 -18.28 -7.96 -29.56
C GLU A 120 -19.57 -8.76 -29.36
N ILE A 121 -20.40 -8.32 -28.43
CA ILE A 121 -21.76 -8.85 -28.33
C ILE A 121 -22.72 -7.78 -28.83
N ASN A 122 -23.34 -8.08 -29.97
CA ASN A 122 -24.38 -7.24 -30.53
C ASN A 122 -25.71 -7.48 -29.81
N GLY A 123 -26.35 -6.36 -29.46
CA GLY A 123 -27.43 -6.24 -28.49
C GLY A 123 -28.73 -6.98 -28.76
N GLY A 124 -29.73 -6.57 -27.97
CA GLY A 124 -31.05 -7.20 -27.90
C GLY A 124 -31.19 -8.20 -26.76
N TRP A 125 -30.18 -8.43 -25.92
CA TRP A 125 -30.26 -9.35 -24.79
C TRP A 125 -31.06 -8.78 -23.62
N LYS A 126 -31.70 -9.63 -22.82
CA LYS A 126 -32.32 -9.20 -21.55
C LYS A 126 -31.28 -8.63 -20.59
N THR A 127 -30.21 -9.39 -20.35
CA THR A 127 -29.01 -8.97 -19.63
C THR A 127 -27.80 -9.69 -20.19
N VAL A 128 -26.64 -9.04 -20.19
CA VAL A 128 -25.34 -9.67 -20.53
C VAL A 128 -24.41 -9.52 -19.34
N THR A 129 -23.79 -10.60 -18.88
CA THR A 129 -22.76 -10.58 -17.82
C THR A 129 -21.49 -11.23 -18.32
N TYR A 130 -20.38 -10.52 -18.22
CA TYR A 130 -19.03 -11.05 -18.39
C TYR A 130 -18.35 -11.15 -17.04
N GLU A 131 -17.76 -12.30 -16.74
CA GLU A 131 -17.14 -12.55 -15.45
C GLU A 131 -15.79 -13.25 -15.57
N ASN A 132 -14.79 -12.74 -14.87
CA ASN A 132 -13.45 -13.34 -14.78
C ASN A 132 -12.75 -13.48 -16.14
N LEU A 133 -12.94 -12.49 -17.04
CA LEU A 133 -12.29 -12.49 -18.34
C LEU A 133 -10.94 -11.78 -18.30
N LYS A 134 -9.93 -12.41 -18.89
CA LYS A 134 -8.72 -11.73 -19.35
C LYS A 134 -8.87 -11.45 -20.83
N ILE A 135 -8.57 -10.23 -21.28
CA ILE A 135 -8.67 -9.77 -22.66
C ILE A 135 -7.39 -9.00 -22.99
N ILE A 136 -6.71 -9.38 -24.07
CA ILE A 136 -5.47 -8.73 -24.53
C ILE A 136 -5.65 -8.32 -25.99
N SER A 137 -5.54 -7.03 -26.24
CA SER A 137 -5.55 -6.39 -27.56
C SER A 137 -4.16 -5.82 -27.86
N ASP A 138 -3.47 -6.42 -28.83
CA ASP A 138 -2.15 -5.97 -29.28
C ASP A 138 -2.25 -5.62 -30.78
N TYR A 139 -2.45 -4.35 -31.12
CA TYR A 139 -2.50 -3.91 -32.50
C TYR A 139 -1.07 -3.73 -33.04
N ASN A 140 -0.79 -4.18 -34.27
CA ASN A 140 0.49 -3.98 -34.96
C ASN A 140 0.26 -3.61 -36.44
N GLU A 141 1.04 -2.66 -36.96
CA GLU A 141 0.91 -1.98 -38.26
C GLU A 141 0.77 -2.90 -39.48
N ASP A 142 1.31 -4.13 -39.41
CA ASP A 142 1.52 -4.94 -40.61
C ASP A 142 0.39 -5.92 -40.97
N THR A 143 -0.53 -6.31 -40.07
CA THR A 143 -1.38 -7.49 -40.40
C THR A 143 -2.80 -7.61 -39.82
N ASP A 144 -3.25 -6.85 -38.83
CA ASP A 144 -4.56 -7.16 -38.20
C ASP A 144 -5.31 -5.94 -37.64
N ARG A 145 -6.59 -5.79 -38.01
CA ARG A 145 -7.56 -4.94 -37.29
C ARG A 145 -7.95 -5.65 -35.98
N ASP A 146 -7.01 -5.78 -35.05
CA ASP A 146 -7.30 -6.38 -33.75
C ASP A 146 -8.22 -5.45 -32.92
N ILE A 147 -9.22 -6.06 -32.29
CA ILE A 147 -10.48 -5.40 -31.90
C ILE A 147 -10.40 -4.81 -30.49
N ALA A 148 -10.82 -3.54 -30.38
CA ALA A 148 -11.19 -2.87 -29.14
C ALA A 148 -12.31 -3.62 -28.38
N LEU A 149 -12.39 -3.50 -27.05
CA LEU A 149 -13.54 -4.06 -26.33
C LEU A 149 -14.81 -3.27 -26.68
N ILE A 150 -15.82 -3.91 -27.29
CA ILE A 150 -17.06 -3.24 -27.70
C ILE A 150 -18.23 -3.72 -26.85
N LEU A 151 -18.79 -2.80 -26.06
CA LEU A 151 -20.02 -3.01 -25.31
C LEU A 151 -21.16 -2.36 -26.08
N ASN A 152 -21.92 -3.16 -26.84
CA ASN A 152 -22.99 -2.68 -27.72
C ASN A 152 -24.35 -3.29 -27.33
N GLY A 153 -25.14 -2.56 -26.56
CA GLY A 153 -26.47 -2.98 -26.13
C GLY A 153 -26.82 -2.48 -24.73
N ASP A 154 -27.96 -2.93 -24.21
CA ASP A 154 -28.44 -2.54 -22.90
C ASP A 154 -28.20 -3.63 -21.84
N ASN A 155 -28.16 -3.24 -20.56
CA ASN A 155 -28.10 -4.14 -19.40
C ASN A 155 -26.85 -5.04 -19.41
N ILE A 156 -25.69 -4.46 -19.66
CA ILE A 156 -24.41 -5.17 -19.72
C ILE A 156 -23.66 -5.01 -18.40
N THR A 157 -23.15 -6.11 -17.83
CA THR A 157 -22.29 -6.11 -16.65
C THR A 157 -20.94 -6.76 -16.97
N LEU A 158 -19.85 -6.08 -16.64
CA LEU A 158 -18.49 -6.60 -16.66
C LEU A 158 -18.02 -6.68 -15.21
N ARG A 159 -17.56 -7.85 -14.79
CA ARG A 159 -17.07 -8.09 -13.43
C ARG A 159 -15.76 -8.87 -13.46
N ASN A 160 -14.78 -8.44 -12.68
CA ASN A 160 -13.49 -9.12 -12.56
C ASN A 160 -12.80 -9.28 -13.93
N ILE A 161 -12.81 -8.21 -14.74
CA ILE A 161 -12.20 -8.23 -16.07
C ILE A 161 -10.78 -7.69 -15.97
N THR A 162 -9.81 -8.33 -16.62
CA THR A 162 -8.49 -7.76 -16.89
C THR A 162 -8.40 -7.45 -18.38
N TYR A 163 -8.36 -6.18 -18.74
CA TYR A 163 -8.23 -5.71 -20.12
C TYR A 163 -6.87 -5.04 -20.31
N THR A 164 -6.13 -5.46 -21.33
CA THR A 164 -4.87 -4.81 -21.75
C THR A 164 -4.96 -4.44 -23.21
N SER A 165 -4.66 -3.18 -23.53
CA SER A 165 -4.63 -2.69 -24.91
C SER A 165 -3.34 -1.94 -25.21
N THR A 166 -2.69 -2.29 -26.31
CA THR A 166 -1.60 -1.53 -26.93
C THR A 166 -1.99 -1.24 -28.39
N SER A 167 -2.03 0.04 -28.79
CA SER A 167 -2.40 0.45 -30.15
C SER A 167 -1.21 1.07 -30.88
N THR A 168 -0.58 0.37 -31.84
CA THR A 168 0.55 0.93 -32.61
C THR A 168 0.20 1.29 -34.06
N GLY A 169 0.27 2.56 -34.44
CA GLY A 169 0.38 3.04 -35.81
C GLY A 169 -0.91 3.52 -36.50
N ALA A 170 -0.71 4.31 -37.56
CA ALA A 170 -1.76 4.99 -38.34
C ALA A 170 -2.74 4.06 -39.08
N ALA A 171 -2.46 2.77 -39.23
CA ALA A 171 -3.43 1.86 -39.82
C ALA A 171 -4.59 1.51 -38.86
N ALA A 172 -4.51 1.85 -37.56
CA ALA A 172 -5.55 1.58 -36.55
C ALA A 172 -6.85 2.41 -36.76
N MET A 173 -6.84 3.31 -37.73
CA MET A 173 -7.70 4.49 -37.90
C MET A 173 -9.19 4.24 -38.26
N ALA A 174 -9.71 3.01 -38.23
CA ALA A 174 -11.07 2.72 -38.72
C ALA A 174 -11.95 1.85 -37.80
N ILE A 175 -11.51 1.51 -36.57
CA ILE A 175 -12.19 0.47 -35.78
C ILE A 175 -13.59 0.92 -35.31
N PHE A 176 -13.78 2.16 -34.84
CA PHE A 176 -15.12 2.65 -34.44
C PHE A 176 -15.89 3.39 -35.55
N ALA A 177 -15.25 3.74 -36.67
CA ALA A 177 -15.93 4.41 -37.78
C ALA A 177 -17.09 3.58 -38.35
N GLY A 178 -17.02 2.24 -38.26
CA GLY A 178 -18.13 1.36 -38.63
C GLY A 178 -19.28 1.28 -37.60
N TYR A 179 -19.07 1.74 -36.37
CA TYR A 179 -20.04 1.68 -35.27
C TYR A 179 -20.61 3.04 -34.88
N THR A 180 -19.98 4.11 -35.34
CA THR A 180 -20.31 5.50 -35.03
C THR A 180 -20.63 6.24 -36.33
N ASP A 181 -21.35 7.35 -36.24
CA ASP A 181 -21.63 8.18 -37.41
C ASP A 181 -20.42 9.10 -37.74
N ASN A 182 -19.23 8.81 -37.16
CA ASN A 182 -18.05 9.68 -37.20
C ASN A 182 -16.80 8.92 -37.70
N THR A 183 -16.28 9.33 -38.85
CA THR A 183 -14.96 8.93 -39.34
C THR A 183 -13.91 9.67 -38.52
N GLY A 184 -13.04 8.97 -37.78
CA GLY A 184 -12.02 9.63 -36.95
C GLY A 184 -11.90 9.16 -35.49
N VAL A 185 -12.56 8.07 -35.10
CA VAL A 185 -12.55 7.63 -33.69
C VAL A 185 -11.99 6.22 -33.55
N SER A 186 -11.05 6.07 -32.63
CA SER A 186 -10.47 4.81 -32.16
C SER A 186 -10.30 4.82 -30.64
N GLY A 187 -10.04 3.66 -30.05
CA GLY A 187 -9.81 3.57 -28.62
C GLY A 187 -9.76 2.16 -28.08
N GLY A 188 -9.44 2.02 -26.80
CA GLY A 188 -9.39 0.73 -26.12
C GLY A 188 -10.77 0.11 -25.94
N VAL A 189 -11.75 0.91 -25.53
CA VAL A 189 -13.11 0.42 -25.23
C VAL A 189 -14.17 1.33 -25.85
N LEU A 190 -15.12 0.76 -26.59
CA LEU A 190 -16.33 1.44 -27.06
C LEU A 190 -17.52 1.03 -26.21
N ILE A 191 -18.27 2.02 -25.72
CA ILE A 191 -19.48 1.81 -24.92
C ILE A 191 -20.67 2.47 -25.62
N ARG A 192 -21.69 1.66 -25.93
CA ARG A 192 -22.92 2.06 -26.60
C ARG A 192 -24.12 1.33 -25.99
N GLY A 193 -25.14 2.09 -25.61
CA GLY A 193 -26.38 1.58 -25.00
C GLY A 193 -26.59 2.04 -23.56
N ASN A 194 -27.51 1.39 -22.87
CA ASN A 194 -28.03 1.80 -21.57
C ASN A 194 -27.70 0.80 -20.47
N ASN A 195 -27.56 1.27 -19.23
CA ASN A 195 -27.45 0.41 -18.03
C ASN A 195 -26.22 -0.53 -18.11
N ILE A 196 -25.04 0.06 -18.29
CA ILE A 196 -23.79 -0.69 -18.39
C ILE A 196 -23.00 -0.53 -17.09
N MET A 197 -22.66 -1.63 -16.44
CA MET A 197 -21.88 -1.66 -15.21
C MET A 197 -20.55 -2.37 -15.44
N ILE A 198 -19.46 -1.73 -15.01
CA ILE A 198 -18.11 -2.28 -15.05
C ILE A 198 -17.59 -2.22 -13.62
N GLU A 199 -17.31 -3.38 -13.02
CA GLU A 199 -16.89 -3.44 -11.62
C GLU A 199 -15.74 -4.43 -11.36
N ASN A 200 -14.97 -4.14 -10.31
CA ASN A 200 -13.89 -5.01 -9.83
C ASN A 200 -12.89 -5.39 -10.93
N SER A 201 -12.65 -4.49 -11.89
CA SER A 201 -11.90 -4.79 -13.11
C SER A 201 -10.62 -3.96 -13.22
N GLU A 202 -9.65 -4.47 -13.97
CA GLU A 202 -8.36 -3.86 -14.23
C GLU A 202 -8.24 -3.52 -15.73
N PHE A 203 -7.91 -2.27 -16.04
CA PHE A 203 -7.72 -1.80 -17.41
C PHE A 203 -6.32 -1.18 -17.55
N SER A 204 -5.52 -1.69 -18.48
CA SER A 204 -4.22 -1.13 -18.84
C SER A 204 -4.22 -0.76 -20.32
N ILE A 205 -4.34 0.53 -20.63
CA ILE A 205 -4.49 1.03 -22.00
C ILE A 205 -3.34 1.97 -22.33
N SER A 206 -2.60 1.66 -23.40
CA SER A 206 -1.58 2.54 -23.97
C SER A 206 -2.11 3.21 -25.23
N GLN A 207 -2.01 4.54 -25.31
CA GLN A 207 -2.51 5.38 -26.40
C GLN A 207 -1.37 6.00 -27.20
N GLU A 208 -1.61 6.18 -28.50
CA GLU A 208 -0.80 7.02 -29.38
C GLU A 208 -1.33 8.44 -29.46
N GLU A 209 -0.46 9.34 -29.96
CA GLU A 209 -0.83 10.69 -30.34
C GLU A 209 -2.05 10.66 -31.28
N PHE A 210 -2.95 11.63 -31.14
CA PHE A 210 -4.05 11.75 -32.10
C PHE A 210 -3.47 12.21 -33.44
N ILE A 211 -3.98 11.67 -34.55
CA ILE A 211 -3.45 11.98 -35.88
C ILE A 211 -4.17 13.21 -36.41
N ASN A 212 -3.43 14.30 -36.55
CA ASN A 212 -3.88 15.47 -37.28
C ASN A 212 -3.83 15.19 -38.78
N ILE A 213 -4.99 15.20 -39.45
CA ILE A 213 -5.10 14.84 -40.87
C ILE A 213 -4.26 15.74 -41.77
N THR A 214 -4.14 17.02 -41.41
CA THR A 214 -3.39 18.01 -42.19
C THR A 214 -1.89 17.86 -42.01
N GLU A 215 -1.42 17.49 -40.80
CA GLU A 215 -0.01 17.23 -40.53
C GLU A 215 0.48 15.94 -41.22
N TRP A 216 -0.43 14.99 -41.45
CA TRP A 216 -0.16 13.73 -42.13
C TRP A 216 -0.34 13.78 -43.65
N GLY A 217 -0.73 14.93 -44.20
CA GLY A 217 -0.93 15.12 -45.64
C GLY A 217 -2.10 14.30 -46.21
N LEU A 218 -3.08 13.94 -45.36
CA LEU A 218 -4.31 13.30 -45.79
C LEU A 218 -5.27 14.37 -46.34
N ASP A 219 -6.02 14.01 -47.38
CA ASP A 219 -7.02 14.90 -47.99
C ASP A 219 -8.23 15.05 -47.04
N PRO A 220 -8.57 16.27 -46.59
CA PRO A 220 -9.75 16.50 -45.76
C PRO A 220 -11.08 16.13 -46.46
N GLU A 221 -11.12 16.01 -47.79
CA GLU A 221 -12.29 15.52 -48.52
C GLU A 221 -12.55 14.03 -48.25
N ASP A 222 -11.48 13.23 -48.11
CA ASP A 222 -11.56 11.81 -47.81
C ASP A 222 -11.66 11.53 -46.30
N PHE A 223 -11.08 12.42 -45.47
CA PHE A 223 -11.06 12.32 -44.01
C PHE A 223 -11.40 13.67 -43.37
N PRO A 224 -12.67 13.97 -43.11
CA PRO A 224 -13.08 15.31 -42.69
C PRO A 224 -12.69 15.71 -41.25
N ASN A 225 -12.19 14.77 -40.43
CA ASN A 225 -11.91 14.98 -39.01
C ASN A 225 -10.55 14.41 -38.60
N ASP A 226 -9.92 15.01 -37.60
CA ASP A 226 -8.77 14.46 -36.89
C ASP A 226 -9.10 13.11 -36.23
N PHE A 227 -8.09 12.26 -36.10
CA PHE A 227 -8.25 10.90 -35.56
C PHE A 227 -7.89 10.83 -34.09
N HIS A 228 -8.89 10.56 -33.26
CA HIS A 228 -8.77 10.54 -31.80
C HIS A 228 -8.72 9.11 -31.24
N ASN A 229 -7.76 8.86 -30.32
CA ASN A 229 -7.50 7.59 -29.65
C ASN A 229 -7.92 7.61 -28.17
N TYR A 230 -9.17 7.30 -27.87
CA TYR A 230 -9.70 7.34 -26.49
C TYR A 230 -9.35 6.08 -25.68
N GLY A 231 -9.31 6.20 -24.37
CA GLY A 231 -9.25 5.01 -23.50
C GLY A 231 -10.57 4.27 -23.54
N PHE A 232 -11.63 5.00 -23.18
CA PHE A 232 -13.02 4.63 -23.32
C PHE A 232 -13.74 5.71 -24.13
N PHE A 233 -14.46 5.29 -25.16
CA PHE A 233 -15.31 6.15 -25.96
C PHE A 233 -16.77 5.83 -25.74
N PHE A 234 -17.56 6.84 -25.36
CA PHE A 234 -19.01 6.74 -25.18
C PHE A 234 -19.75 7.24 -26.41
N TYR A 235 -20.60 6.39 -26.98
CA TYR A 235 -21.42 6.73 -28.13
C TYR A 235 -22.88 6.37 -27.88
N LYS A 236 -23.75 7.39 -27.79
CA LYS A 236 -25.18 7.22 -27.48
C LYS A 236 -25.37 6.34 -26.22
N ALA A 237 -24.52 6.56 -25.22
CA ALA A 237 -24.47 5.78 -23.99
C ALA A 237 -25.19 6.49 -22.85
N ASN A 238 -25.84 5.74 -21.97
CA ASN A 238 -26.57 6.29 -20.84
C ASN A 238 -26.60 5.31 -19.65
N ASN A 239 -26.64 5.84 -18.43
CA ASN A 239 -26.62 5.08 -17.19
C ASN A 239 -25.45 4.10 -17.14
N ILE A 240 -24.24 4.65 -17.16
CA ILE A 240 -22.99 3.88 -17.12
C ILE A 240 -22.40 3.94 -15.72
N THR A 241 -21.97 2.82 -15.17
CA THR A 241 -21.35 2.75 -13.84
C THR A 241 -19.99 2.07 -13.92
N PHE A 242 -18.98 2.70 -13.34
CA PHE A 242 -17.68 2.13 -13.03
C PHE A 242 -17.52 2.07 -11.52
N ARG A 243 -17.39 0.88 -10.94
CA ARG A 243 -17.22 0.68 -9.50
C ARG A 243 -16.00 -0.17 -9.14
N ASN A 244 -15.15 0.31 -8.24
CA ASN A 244 -14.03 -0.49 -7.71
C ASN A 244 -13.12 -1.05 -8.81
N ASN A 245 -12.81 -0.24 -9.83
CA ASN A 245 -11.90 -0.62 -10.90
C ASN A 245 -10.53 0.06 -10.73
N ASN A 246 -9.51 -0.55 -11.31
CA ASN A 246 -8.18 0.03 -11.44
C ASN A 246 -7.90 0.32 -12.92
N PHE A 247 -7.52 1.56 -13.22
CA PHE A 247 -7.19 2.02 -14.56
C PHE A 247 -5.76 2.53 -14.63
N LEU A 248 -5.00 2.03 -15.60
CA LEU A 248 -3.69 2.53 -15.97
C LEU A 248 -3.75 3.00 -17.43
N PHE A 249 -3.58 4.30 -17.63
CA PHE A 249 -3.50 4.92 -18.95
C PHE A 249 -2.10 5.48 -19.19
N LEU A 250 -1.50 5.13 -20.32
CA LEU A 250 -0.14 5.52 -20.67
C LEU A 250 -0.09 6.07 -22.10
N SER A 251 0.79 7.04 -22.36
CA SER A 251 1.29 7.24 -23.73
C SER A 251 2.17 6.05 -24.10
N MET A 252 2.12 5.66 -25.37
CA MET A 252 3.07 4.71 -25.93
C MET A 252 4.51 5.23 -25.96
N ASP A 253 4.69 6.50 -26.30
CA ASP A 253 6.02 7.11 -26.42
C ASP A 253 6.72 7.21 -25.07
N LYS A 254 5.94 7.27 -23.99
CA LYS A 254 6.40 7.46 -22.59
C LYS A 254 7.36 8.64 -22.46
N ASP A 255 7.22 9.62 -23.35
CA ASP A 255 8.06 10.79 -23.45
C ASP A 255 7.36 11.98 -22.78
N SER A 256 7.93 12.46 -21.68
CA SER A 256 7.42 13.61 -20.95
C SER A 256 7.60 14.95 -21.68
N SER A 257 8.37 14.97 -22.78
CA SER A 257 8.56 16.16 -23.60
C SER A 257 7.39 16.43 -24.55
N ILE A 258 6.59 15.41 -24.88
CA ILE A 258 5.39 15.56 -25.70
C ILE A 258 4.28 16.19 -24.85
N GLU A 259 3.62 17.20 -25.41
CA GLU A 259 2.50 17.85 -24.74
C GLU A 259 1.31 16.90 -24.66
N SER A 260 0.78 16.67 -23.46
CA SER A 260 -0.34 15.74 -23.24
C SER A 260 -1.56 16.07 -24.11
N ARG A 261 -1.81 17.35 -24.43
CA ARG A 261 -2.91 17.78 -25.31
C ARG A 261 -2.90 17.17 -26.71
N LYS A 262 -1.78 16.60 -27.14
CA LYS A 262 -1.63 15.86 -28.40
C LYS A 262 -2.21 14.43 -28.33
N TYR A 263 -2.62 13.97 -27.16
CA TYR A 263 -3.35 12.70 -27.01
C TYR A 263 -4.83 12.97 -26.75
N SER A 264 -5.66 11.97 -27.01
CA SER A 264 -7.09 12.08 -26.69
C SER A 264 -7.35 11.78 -25.21
N PRO A 265 -8.43 12.32 -24.64
CA PRO A 265 -8.81 12.04 -23.25
C PRO A 265 -8.99 10.55 -22.95
N ILE A 266 -8.76 10.16 -21.69
CA ILE A 266 -8.92 8.75 -21.27
C ILE A 266 -10.38 8.29 -21.33
N LEU A 267 -11.31 9.15 -20.95
CA LEU A 267 -12.76 8.96 -21.10
C LEU A 267 -13.22 10.09 -22.02
N GLY A 268 -13.91 9.77 -23.11
CA GLY A 268 -14.38 10.76 -24.08
C GLY A 268 -15.65 10.36 -24.81
N GLY A 269 -16.20 11.29 -25.59
CA GLY A 269 -17.51 11.13 -26.24
C GLY A 269 -18.67 11.62 -25.38
N ASN A 270 -19.89 11.18 -25.72
CA ASN A 270 -21.13 11.64 -25.11
C ASN A 270 -21.76 10.51 -24.29
N VAL A 271 -21.92 10.75 -22.98
CA VAL A 271 -22.66 9.85 -22.08
C VAL A 271 -23.68 10.65 -21.29
N THR A 272 -24.95 10.23 -21.32
CA THR A 272 -26.02 11.00 -20.68
C THR A 272 -25.85 11.05 -19.17
N THR A 273 -25.58 9.91 -18.53
CA THR A 273 -25.31 9.77 -17.09
C THR A 273 -24.21 8.73 -16.84
N LEU A 274 -23.28 9.05 -15.94
CA LEU A 274 -22.15 8.22 -15.58
C LEU A 274 -21.90 8.27 -14.06
N SER A 275 -21.65 7.12 -13.45
CA SER A 275 -21.19 7.00 -12.06
C SER A 275 -19.79 6.39 -12.03
N LEU A 276 -18.78 7.17 -11.67
CA LEU A 276 -17.41 6.73 -11.39
C LEU A 276 -17.24 6.68 -9.87
N VAL A 277 -17.29 5.49 -9.26
CA VAL A 277 -17.27 5.35 -7.79
C VAL A 277 -16.22 4.35 -7.31
N ASP A 278 -15.44 4.72 -6.28
CA ASP A 278 -14.43 3.86 -5.65
C ASP A 278 -13.34 3.35 -6.62
N ASN A 279 -12.97 4.10 -7.67
CA ASN A 279 -11.97 3.65 -8.64
C ASN A 279 -10.57 4.24 -8.37
N GLU A 280 -9.54 3.52 -8.80
CA GLU A 280 -8.17 4.03 -8.92
C GLU A 280 -7.86 4.31 -10.40
N VAL A 281 -7.45 5.54 -10.72
CA VAL A 281 -7.16 5.98 -12.09
C VAL A 281 -5.77 6.61 -12.12
N ASN A 282 -4.82 5.92 -12.75
CA ASN A 282 -3.45 6.37 -12.93
C ASN A 282 -3.19 6.71 -14.40
N VAL A 283 -2.89 7.98 -14.67
CA VAL A 283 -2.68 8.50 -16.02
C VAL A 283 -1.28 9.08 -16.16
N LYS A 284 -0.52 8.59 -17.13
CA LYS A 284 0.85 9.07 -17.42
C LYS A 284 0.94 9.51 -18.87
N TYR A 285 1.52 10.68 -19.08
CA TYR A 285 1.84 11.25 -20.40
C TYR A 285 0.63 11.60 -21.31
N VAL A 286 -0.60 11.28 -20.90
CA VAL A 286 -1.85 11.62 -21.63
C VAL A 286 -2.77 12.51 -20.77
N PRO A 287 -3.81 13.16 -21.35
CA PRO A 287 -4.75 13.99 -20.62
C PRO A 287 -5.59 13.21 -19.60
N GLY A 288 -6.18 13.94 -18.65
CA GLY A 288 -7.15 13.39 -17.71
C GLY A 288 -8.51 13.05 -18.35
N ILE A 289 -9.54 12.98 -17.51
CA ILE A 289 -10.93 12.72 -17.92
C ILE A 289 -11.47 13.97 -18.62
N LYS A 290 -12.10 13.82 -19.80
CA LYS A 290 -12.81 14.92 -20.47
C LYS A 290 -14.11 14.41 -21.10
N LEU A 291 -15.24 14.80 -20.54
CA LEU A 291 -16.52 14.16 -20.83
C LEU A 291 -17.66 15.15 -21.02
N VAL A 292 -18.53 14.88 -21.99
CA VAL A 292 -19.82 15.59 -22.13
C VAL A 292 -20.89 14.74 -21.45
N THR A 293 -21.44 15.24 -20.33
CA THR A 293 -22.34 14.46 -19.48
C THR A 293 -23.21 15.30 -18.56
N ASN A 294 -24.34 14.75 -18.11
CA ASN A 294 -25.27 15.40 -17.19
C ASN A 294 -25.62 14.46 -16.03
N ASN A 295 -25.97 14.99 -14.86
CA ASN A 295 -26.40 14.20 -13.70
C ASN A 295 -25.43 13.05 -13.35
N SER A 296 -24.13 13.25 -13.60
CA SER A 296 -23.09 12.24 -13.36
C SER A 296 -22.44 12.41 -12.00
N LEU A 297 -21.95 11.30 -11.43
CA LEU A 297 -21.34 11.24 -10.10
C LEU A 297 -19.91 10.71 -10.20
N PHE A 298 -18.96 11.44 -9.61
CA PHE A 298 -17.58 11.04 -9.41
C PHE A 298 -17.31 11.06 -7.90
N GLU A 299 -17.24 9.90 -7.27
CA GLU A 299 -17.15 9.77 -5.81
C GLU A 299 -16.11 8.76 -5.34
N ASN A 300 -15.36 9.07 -4.28
CA ASN A 300 -14.38 8.17 -3.64
C ASN A 300 -13.31 7.61 -4.59
N ASN A 301 -13.01 8.29 -5.69
CA ASN A 301 -11.95 7.85 -6.60
C ASN A 301 -10.59 8.40 -6.19
N THR A 302 -9.53 7.68 -6.52
CA THR A 302 -8.16 8.20 -6.53
C THR A 302 -7.74 8.41 -7.98
N ILE A 303 -7.52 9.66 -8.39
CA ILE A 303 -7.19 10.02 -9.78
C ILE A 303 -5.89 10.81 -9.80
N THR A 304 -4.87 10.23 -10.43
CA THR A 304 -3.55 10.85 -10.61
C THR A 304 -3.26 11.04 -12.09
N VAL A 305 -3.03 12.29 -12.50
CA VAL A 305 -2.72 12.68 -13.88
C VAL A 305 -1.37 13.39 -13.91
N GLN A 306 -0.33 12.69 -14.36
CA GLN A 306 1.05 13.19 -14.20
C GLN A 306 1.43 14.30 -15.19
N HIS A 307 0.73 14.44 -16.32
CA HIS A 307 1.18 15.25 -17.45
C HIS A 307 0.15 16.23 -18.01
N ALA A 308 -0.98 16.46 -17.31
CA ALA A 308 -1.96 17.49 -17.66
C ALA A 308 -2.35 18.31 -16.41
N ASP A 309 -2.82 19.53 -16.62
CA ASP A 309 -3.08 20.50 -15.54
C ASP A 309 -4.36 20.18 -14.74
N ASN A 310 -5.25 19.38 -15.32
CA ASN A 310 -6.53 18.99 -14.74
C ASN A 310 -6.70 17.47 -14.69
N THR A 311 -7.41 16.99 -13.68
CA THR A 311 -7.77 15.58 -13.52
C THR A 311 -9.07 15.25 -14.27
N ILE A 312 -10.06 16.14 -14.14
CA ILE A 312 -11.41 15.97 -14.68
C ILE A 312 -11.85 17.27 -15.37
N GLU A 313 -12.40 17.14 -16.58
CA GLU A 313 -13.11 18.20 -17.30
C GLU A 313 -14.50 17.68 -17.69
N LEU A 314 -15.57 18.32 -17.19
CA LEU A 314 -16.95 17.96 -17.50
C LEU A 314 -17.69 19.10 -18.21
N THR A 315 -18.44 18.75 -19.24
CA THR A 315 -19.35 19.66 -19.95
C THR A 315 -20.78 19.16 -19.86
N GLY A 316 -21.64 19.92 -19.19
CA GLY A 316 -23.07 19.65 -19.00
C GLY A 316 -23.56 20.00 -17.60
N ASP A 317 -24.81 19.66 -17.30
CA ASP A 317 -25.50 20.12 -16.09
C ASP A 317 -25.56 19.06 -14.98
N ASN A 318 -25.65 19.52 -13.73
CA ASN A 318 -25.93 18.72 -12.54
C ASN A 318 -24.95 17.58 -12.24
N ASN A 319 -23.68 17.70 -12.65
CA ASN A 319 -22.64 16.73 -12.33
C ASN A 319 -22.08 16.97 -10.92
N VAL A 320 -21.69 15.91 -10.23
CA VAL A 320 -21.17 15.94 -8.86
C VAL A 320 -19.79 15.28 -8.82
N VAL A 321 -18.80 16.00 -8.32
CA VAL A 321 -17.43 15.51 -8.08
C VAL A 321 -17.07 15.74 -6.63
N ARG A 322 -17.05 14.68 -5.81
CA ARG A 322 -16.79 14.80 -4.37
C ARG A 322 -16.07 13.61 -3.74
N TYR A 323 -15.43 13.83 -2.61
CA TYR A 323 -14.72 12.79 -1.85
C TYR A 323 -13.62 12.07 -2.65
N ASN A 324 -13.10 12.69 -3.70
CA ASN A 324 -12.03 12.10 -4.51
C ASN A 324 -10.66 12.60 -4.05
N THR A 325 -9.67 11.71 -4.14
CA THR A 325 -8.25 12.07 -4.05
C THR A 325 -7.76 12.44 -5.44
N LEU A 326 -7.53 13.73 -5.70
CA LEU A 326 -7.22 14.24 -7.05
C LEU A 326 -5.82 14.88 -7.10
N GLU A 327 -5.00 14.45 -8.05
CA GLU A 327 -3.67 15.01 -8.30
C GLU A 327 -3.42 15.14 -9.81
N ALA A 328 -3.02 16.32 -10.25
CA ALA A 328 -2.66 16.63 -11.63
C ALA A 328 -1.18 17.04 -11.72
N LYS A 329 -0.70 17.40 -12.92
CA LYS A 329 0.68 17.82 -13.15
C LYS A 329 1.01 19.07 -12.33
N GLY A 330 2.08 18.99 -11.54
CA GLY A 330 2.61 20.09 -10.72
C GLY A 330 2.30 19.92 -9.24
N GLU A 331 3.27 20.24 -8.38
CA GLU A 331 3.25 19.96 -6.93
C GLU A 331 2.00 20.48 -6.23
N ASP A 332 1.49 21.61 -6.70
CA ASP A 332 0.32 22.23 -6.14
C ASP A 332 -0.99 21.71 -6.72
N ASN A 333 -1.05 21.19 -7.96
CA ASN A 333 -2.30 20.91 -8.67
C ASN A 333 -3.03 19.68 -8.12
N LYS A 334 -3.81 19.88 -7.04
CA LYS A 334 -4.49 18.82 -6.28
C LYS A 334 -5.86 19.25 -5.75
N GLY A 335 -6.74 18.29 -5.52
CA GLY A 335 -8.09 18.51 -5.00
C GLY A 335 -9.02 19.25 -5.99
N ASP A 336 -10.01 19.96 -5.47
CA ASP A 336 -11.07 20.63 -6.25
C ASP A 336 -10.57 21.48 -7.42
N LYS A 337 -9.41 22.16 -7.28
CA LYS A 337 -8.87 23.04 -8.32
C LYS A 337 -8.38 22.32 -9.58
N THR A 338 -8.26 20.99 -9.53
CA THR A 338 -7.90 20.18 -10.71
C THR A 338 -9.13 19.80 -11.55
N VAL A 339 -10.33 20.19 -11.11
CA VAL A 339 -11.59 19.87 -11.77
C VAL A 339 -12.11 21.09 -12.51
N ILE A 340 -12.42 20.92 -13.78
CA ILE A 340 -13.04 21.92 -14.63
C ILE A 340 -14.46 21.46 -14.93
N VAL A 341 -15.46 22.29 -14.66
CA VAL A 341 -16.85 22.02 -15.01
C VAL A 341 -17.44 23.19 -15.78
N THR A 342 -18.23 22.89 -16.80
CA THR A 342 -19.03 23.86 -17.55
C THR A 342 -20.48 23.42 -17.59
N GLY A 343 -21.42 24.36 -17.54
CA GLY A 343 -22.85 24.10 -17.35
C GLY A 343 -23.36 24.58 -15.99
N THR A 344 -24.59 24.25 -15.66
CA THR A 344 -25.33 24.71 -14.47
C THR A 344 -25.57 23.58 -13.49
N GLY A 345 -25.68 23.90 -12.19
CA GLY A 345 -25.97 22.91 -11.14
C GLY A 345 -24.85 21.92 -10.84
N ASN A 346 -23.66 22.08 -11.43
CA ASN A 346 -22.50 21.23 -11.12
C ASN A 346 -21.97 21.50 -9.70
N ILE A 347 -21.57 20.45 -8.98
CA ILE A 347 -21.01 20.50 -7.62
C ILE A 347 -19.61 19.89 -7.64
N VAL A 348 -18.63 20.65 -7.15
CA VAL A 348 -17.25 20.19 -6.92
C VAL A 348 -16.91 20.55 -5.48
N GLU A 349 -16.80 19.56 -4.62
CA GLU A 349 -16.55 19.78 -3.19
C GLU A 349 -15.87 18.59 -2.54
N GLN A 350 -15.18 18.82 -1.42
CA GLN A 350 -14.70 17.75 -0.56
C GLN A 350 -13.76 16.75 -1.28
N ASN A 351 -13.05 17.21 -2.32
CA ASN A 351 -11.95 16.46 -2.92
C ASN A 351 -10.65 16.93 -2.25
N PRO A 352 -10.19 16.26 -1.18
CA PRO A 352 -9.08 16.77 -0.37
C PRO A 352 -7.85 17.07 -1.22
N LYS A 353 -7.21 18.21 -0.96
CA LYS A 353 -5.83 18.44 -1.39
C LYS A 353 -4.99 17.37 -0.70
N VAL A 354 -4.29 16.52 -1.46
CA VAL A 354 -3.24 15.68 -0.87
C VAL A 354 -2.12 16.61 -0.45
N GLU A 355 -2.08 16.99 0.82
CA GLU A 355 -0.93 17.67 1.38
C GLU A 355 0.26 16.71 1.26
N VAL A 356 1.20 17.04 0.36
CA VAL A 356 2.52 16.41 0.42
C VAL A 356 3.18 16.99 1.64
N VAL A 357 3.24 16.18 2.70
CA VAL A 357 4.02 16.52 3.87
C VAL A 357 5.43 16.02 3.63
N ASP A 358 6.36 16.96 3.47
CA ASP A 358 7.76 16.61 3.27
C ASP A 358 8.28 15.84 4.49
N PRO A 359 9.06 14.76 4.28
CA PRO A 359 9.59 13.97 5.38
C PRO A 359 10.60 14.79 6.18
N VAL A 360 10.44 14.81 7.51
CA VAL A 360 11.32 15.54 8.43
C VAL A 360 12.03 14.55 9.36
N LEU A 361 13.35 14.67 9.46
CA LEU A 361 14.14 13.90 10.41
C LEU A 361 14.22 14.64 11.76
N LYS A 362 13.87 13.98 12.86
CA LYS A 362 13.98 14.52 14.23
C LYS A 362 14.81 13.57 15.10
N VAL A 363 15.60 14.14 16.03
CA VAL A 363 16.25 13.36 17.09
C VAL A 363 15.26 13.19 18.22
N ASP A 364 14.97 11.95 18.61
CA ASP A 364 13.94 11.63 19.59
C ASP A 364 14.50 11.57 21.03
N THR A 365 15.73 11.07 21.19
CA THR A 365 16.38 10.94 22.51
C THR A 365 17.34 12.11 22.76
N VAL A 366 17.08 12.88 23.82
CA VAL A 366 17.88 14.06 24.18
C VAL A 366 18.38 14.06 25.64
N GLU A 367 18.00 13.07 26.43
CA GLU A 367 18.37 12.97 27.84
C GLU A 367 19.26 11.75 28.08
N PHE A 368 20.37 11.96 28.79
CA PHE A 368 21.38 10.92 29.03
C PHE A 368 22.00 11.02 30.42
N VAL A 369 22.50 9.88 30.92
CA VAL A 369 23.35 9.81 32.11
C VAL A 369 24.78 9.49 31.67
N ALA A 370 25.71 10.40 31.93
CA ALA A 370 27.12 10.22 31.63
C ALA A 370 27.71 8.98 32.34
N GLY A 371 28.53 8.20 31.63
CA GLY A 371 29.14 6.97 32.12
C GLY A 371 28.27 5.72 32.00
N SER A 372 27.00 5.87 31.57
CA SER A 372 26.09 4.74 31.32
C SER A 372 25.91 4.48 29.81
N THR A 373 25.39 3.31 29.45
CA THR A 373 24.95 3.01 28.08
C THR A 373 23.51 3.45 27.88
N SER A 374 23.17 3.99 26.71
CA SER A 374 21.82 4.43 26.36
C SER A 374 21.58 4.34 24.86
N ASN A 375 20.31 4.24 24.46
CA ASN A 375 19.94 4.23 23.05
C ASN A 375 19.87 5.67 22.50
N ILE A 376 20.50 5.91 21.36
CA ILE A 376 20.40 7.18 20.63
C ILE A 376 19.48 6.96 19.43
N GLN A 377 18.38 7.71 19.37
CA GLN A 377 17.32 7.51 18.38
C GLN A 377 16.99 8.78 17.59
N ALA A 378 16.69 8.59 16.31
CA ALA A 378 16.05 9.57 15.45
C ALA A 378 15.02 8.88 14.56
N SER A 379 13.95 9.61 14.23
CA SER A 379 12.86 9.11 13.38
C SER A 379 12.55 10.07 12.24
N ILE A 380 12.10 9.51 11.12
CA ILE A 380 11.57 10.25 9.98
C ILE A 380 10.06 10.38 10.17
N TYR A 381 9.56 11.60 10.12
CA TYR A 381 8.16 11.93 10.30
C TYR A 381 7.55 12.42 8.98
N LEU A 382 6.31 12.01 8.70
CA LEU A 382 5.43 12.60 7.70
C LEU A 382 4.31 13.30 8.48
N GLY A 383 4.46 14.62 8.67
CA GLY A 383 3.63 15.38 9.60
C GLY A 383 3.98 15.09 11.04
N ASP A 384 2.99 14.66 11.83
CA ASP A 384 3.16 14.30 13.23
C ASP A 384 3.41 12.79 13.43
N ASP A 385 3.21 11.98 12.39
CA ASP A 385 3.37 10.53 12.44
C ASP A 385 4.75 10.06 11.97
N VAL A 386 5.25 8.99 12.58
CA VAL A 386 6.48 8.32 12.13
C VAL A 386 6.20 7.60 10.81
N ALA A 387 7.07 7.80 9.82
CA ALA A 387 6.99 7.21 8.50
C ALA A 387 7.34 5.71 8.51
N SER A 388 6.41 4.89 9.01
CA SER A 388 6.61 3.46 9.30
C SER A 388 6.84 2.57 8.08
N ASP A 389 6.56 3.06 6.88
CA ASP A 389 6.83 2.42 5.60
C ASP A 389 8.29 2.59 5.14
N VAL A 390 9.04 3.51 5.74
CA VAL A 390 10.44 3.78 5.41
C VAL A 390 11.36 2.74 6.02
N ASN A 391 11.86 1.83 5.17
CA ASN A 391 12.66 0.67 5.61
C ASN A 391 14.07 0.60 4.98
N LYS A 392 14.51 1.71 4.38
CA LYS A 392 15.78 1.81 3.65
C LYS A 392 16.60 3.02 4.09
N GLY A 393 17.90 2.97 3.84
CA GLY A 393 18.86 4.01 4.19
C GLY A 393 19.40 3.90 5.62
N LYS A 394 20.25 4.86 6.01
CA LYS A 394 20.96 4.86 7.29
C LYS A 394 21.02 6.27 7.87
N VAL A 395 21.08 6.38 9.18
CA VAL A 395 21.30 7.63 9.91
C VAL A 395 22.68 7.62 10.57
N THR A 396 23.38 8.76 10.51
CA THR A 396 24.54 9.05 11.35
C THR A 396 24.19 10.17 12.32
N PHE A 397 24.61 10.03 13.57
CA PHE A 397 24.47 11.07 14.57
C PHE A 397 25.77 11.86 14.70
N LYS A 398 25.64 13.16 14.94
CA LYS A 398 26.76 14.04 15.23
C LYS A 398 26.52 14.77 16.52
N VAL A 399 27.55 14.82 17.34
CA VAL A 399 27.54 15.54 18.61
C VAL A 399 28.56 16.67 18.54
N ASN A 400 28.11 17.90 18.81
CA ASN A 400 28.87 19.13 18.57
C ASN A 400 29.52 19.18 17.17
N GLY A 401 28.76 18.73 16.16
CA GLY A 401 29.19 18.68 14.75
C GLY A 401 30.14 17.53 14.39
N LYS A 402 30.58 16.71 15.34
CA LYS A 402 31.45 15.54 15.10
C LYS A 402 30.62 14.27 15.02
N THR A 403 30.78 13.50 13.94
CA THR A 403 30.08 12.22 13.76
C THR A 403 30.49 11.22 14.83
N LEU A 404 29.50 10.52 15.42
CA LEU A 404 29.75 9.48 16.39
C LEU A 404 30.50 8.31 15.75
N LYS A 405 31.45 7.77 16.52
CA LYS A 405 32.36 6.70 16.13
C LYS A 405 32.37 5.63 17.21
N ASP A 406 32.63 4.39 16.79
CA ASP A 406 32.87 3.27 17.70
C ASP A 406 34.25 3.37 18.36
N ALA A 407 34.54 2.43 19.27
CA ALA A 407 35.81 2.36 19.99
C ALA A 407 37.03 2.19 19.06
N SER A 408 36.83 1.73 17.82
CA SER A 408 37.88 1.58 16.80
C SER A 408 38.04 2.84 15.92
N GLY A 409 37.24 3.88 16.16
CA GLY A 409 37.27 5.14 15.41
C GLY A 409 36.50 5.12 14.09
N LYS A 410 35.69 4.08 13.83
CA LYS A 410 34.85 3.95 12.63
C LYS A 410 33.48 4.59 12.88
N THR A 411 32.93 5.25 11.86
CA THR A 411 31.60 5.87 11.92
C THR A 411 30.51 4.84 12.23
N ILE A 412 29.64 5.17 13.19
CA ILE A 412 28.46 4.36 13.51
C ILE A 412 27.32 4.76 12.57
N TYR A 413 26.67 3.78 11.98
CA TYR A 413 25.49 3.95 11.13
C TYR A 413 24.31 3.18 11.72
N ALA A 414 23.24 3.88 12.08
CA ALA A 414 21.97 3.26 12.45
C ALA A 414 21.16 2.98 11.18
N LYS A 415 20.70 1.73 10.99
CA LYS A 415 19.84 1.40 9.85
C LYS A 415 18.44 1.93 10.13
N VAL A 416 17.77 2.49 9.10
CA VAL A 416 16.36 2.87 9.23
C VAL A 416 15.49 1.64 9.04
N THR A 417 14.57 1.40 9.96
CA THR A 417 13.53 0.36 9.88
C THR A 417 12.28 0.90 10.54
N GLY A 418 11.15 0.86 9.84
CA GLY A 418 9.91 1.46 10.32
C GLY A 418 10.00 2.97 10.54
N GLY A 419 10.79 3.70 9.75
CA GLY A 419 11.03 5.13 9.93
C GLY A 419 11.98 5.49 11.08
N VAL A 420 12.41 4.52 11.88
CA VAL A 420 13.24 4.73 13.08
C VAL A 420 14.67 4.26 12.85
N ALA A 421 15.64 5.02 13.36
CA ALA A 421 17.04 4.64 13.40
C ALA A 421 17.59 4.74 14.83
N VAL A 422 18.12 3.63 15.34
CA VAL A 422 18.64 3.51 16.70
C VAL A 422 20.12 3.09 16.67
N ILE A 423 20.94 3.74 17.52
CA ILE A 423 22.21 3.18 17.99
C ILE A 423 21.93 2.61 19.38
N ASP A 424 21.98 1.28 19.50
CA ASP A 424 21.76 0.60 20.76
C ASP A 424 22.99 0.67 21.68
N ASP A 425 22.74 0.77 22.99
CA ASP A 425 23.74 0.65 24.06
C ASP A 425 24.99 1.53 23.87
N TYR A 426 24.80 2.77 23.39
CA TYR A 426 25.91 3.71 23.22
C TYR A 426 26.40 4.22 24.58
N LEU A 427 27.69 4.04 24.88
CA LEU A 427 28.32 4.55 26.09
C LEU A 427 28.41 6.08 26.04
N ILE A 428 27.69 6.75 26.94
CA ILE A 428 27.64 8.21 27.02
C ILE A 428 28.93 8.74 27.67
N PRO A 429 29.75 9.52 26.97
CA PRO A 429 31.01 10.03 27.52
C PRO A 429 30.81 11.01 28.68
N GLU A 430 31.66 10.93 29.70
CA GLU A 430 31.65 11.89 30.82
C GLU A 430 31.84 13.34 30.39
N SER A 431 32.54 13.57 29.28
CA SER A 431 32.75 14.90 28.73
C SER A 431 31.45 15.57 28.30
N TRP A 432 30.39 14.81 27.99
CA TRP A 432 29.11 15.40 27.59
C TRP A 432 28.36 16.05 28.76
N ALA A 433 28.63 15.68 30.00
CA ALA A 433 28.02 16.29 31.18
C ALA A 433 28.69 17.62 31.61
N LYS A 434 29.86 17.95 31.05
CA LYS A 434 30.67 19.11 31.46
C LYS A 434 30.33 20.38 30.67
N ASP A 435 29.88 20.21 29.44
CA ASP A 435 29.63 21.30 28.49
C ASP A 435 28.18 21.25 27.98
N ALA A 436 27.68 22.37 27.47
CA ALA A 436 26.46 22.35 26.66
C ALA A 436 26.74 21.58 25.36
N VAL A 437 26.01 20.49 25.15
CA VAL A 437 26.19 19.61 24.00
C VAL A 437 24.99 19.68 23.08
N THR A 438 25.22 19.68 21.77
CA THR A 438 24.17 19.57 20.75
C THR A 438 24.29 18.27 19.96
N ILE A 439 23.16 17.74 19.53
CA ILE A 439 23.06 16.57 18.66
C ILE A 439 22.30 16.92 17.37
N GLU A 440 22.72 16.33 16.26
CA GLU A 440 21.98 16.33 15.00
C GLU A 440 22.06 14.93 14.36
N ALA A 441 21.02 14.56 13.60
CA ALA A 441 20.96 13.34 12.82
C ALA A 441 21.03 13.67 11.33
N VAL A 442 21.69 12.81 10.56
CA VAL A 442 21.78 12.91 9.09
C VAL A 442 21.39 11.59 8.47
N TYR A 443 20.28 11.58 7.74
CA TYR A 443 19.82 10.43 6.96
C TYR A 443 20.52 10.42 5.60
N SER A 444 20.98 9.26 5.16
CA SER A 444 21.73 9.10 3.91
C SER A 444 20.90 9.34 2.65
N GLY A 445 19.58 9.24 2.74
CA GLY A 445 18.70 9.06 1.59
C GLY A 445 18.57 7.59 1.18
N SER A 446 17.58 7.33 0.32
CA SER A 446 17.31 6.08 -0.40
C SER A 446 16.70 6.42 -1.77
N ALA A 447 16.22 5.41 -2.51
CA ALA A 447 15.47 5.64 -3.74
C ALA A 447 14.09 6.29 -3.49
N ASP A 448 13.55 6.11 -2.27
CA ASP A 448 12.19 6.50 -1.91
C ASP A 448 12.15 7.87 -1.21
N ILE A 449 13.21 8.21 -0.46
CA ILE A 449 13.33 9.48 0.28
C ILE A 449 14.72 10.07 0.08
N ALA A 450 14.78 11.36 -0.25
CA ALA A 450 16.02 12.09 -0.39
C ALA A 450 16.82 12.20 0.92
N LYS A 451 18.03 12.74 0.85
CA LYS A 451 18.86 12.98 2.03
C LYS A 451 18.17 13.99 2.96
N LEU A 452 18.14 13.70 4.27
CA LEU A 452 17.57 14.59 5.29
C LEU A 452 18.59 14.92 6.37
N SER A 453 18.40 16.04 7.06
CA SER A 453 19.16 16.42 8.24
C SER A 453 18.22 17.04 9.27
N SER A 454 18.35 16.64 10.52
CA SER A 454 17.59 17.25 11.61
C SER A 454 18.14 18.64 11.93
N GLY A 455 17.33 19.44 12.63
CA GLY A 455 17.87 20.57 13.39
C GLY A 455 18.84 20.09 14.48
N LYS A 456 19.68 21.01 14.97
CA LYS A 456 20.50 20.78 16.16
C LYS A 456 19.65 20.91 17.40
N VAL A 457 19.73 19.94 18.29
CA VAL A 457 18.98 19.91 19.56
C VAL A 457 19.97 19.86 20.72
N ASN A 458 19.68 20.56 21.81
CA ASN A 458 20.52 20.49 23.02
C ASN A 458 20.30 19.15 23.73
N LEU A 459 21.38 18.55 24.22
CA LEU A 459 21.34 17.38 25.08
C LEU A 459 21.32 17.80 26.55
N THR A 460 20.49 17.11 27.33
CA THR A 460 20.53 17.15 28.80
C THR A 460 21.32 15.95 29.26
N VAL A 461 22.55 16.16 29.72
CA VAL A 461 23.41 15.07 30.21
C VAL A 461 23.70 15.28 31.69
N THR A 462 23.20 14.38 32.53
CA THR A 462 23.46 14.39 33.97
C THR A 462 24.65 13.50 34.29
N SER A 463 25.49 13.90 35.26
CA SER A 463 26.53 13.01 35.79
C SER A 463 25.90 11.81 36.50
N ALA A 464 26.48 10.61 36.32
CA ALA A 464 26.16 9.49 37.20
C ALA A 464 26.45 9.90 38.65
N GLN A 465 25.49 9.68 39.55
CA GLN A 465 25.66 9.95 40.96
C GLN A 465 26.67 8.92 41.50
N ALA A 466 27.78 9.37 42.08
CA ALA A 466 28.67 8.48 42.82
C ALA A 466 27.94 7.96 44.06
N GLU A 467 28.00 6.66 44.36
CA GLU A 467 27.46 6.17 45.62
C GLU A 467 28.35 6.68 46.76
N GLU A 468 27.74 7.27 47.79
CA GLU A 468 28.50 7.73 48.96
C GLU A 468 29.02 6.51 49.76
N PRO A 469 30.25 6.55 50.31
CA PRO A 469 30.78 5.47 51.12
C PRO A 469 29.87 5.18 52.32
N SER A 470 29.70 3.90 52.66
CA SER A 470 28.88 3.46 53.80
C SER A 470 29.57 2.35 54.59
N ILE A 471 29.22 2.23 55.88
CA ILE A 471 29.59 1.10 56.74
C ILE A 471 28.32 0.39 57.16
N THR A 472 28.38 -0.92 57.29
CA THR A 472 27.29 -1.75 57.79
C THR A 472 27.80 -2.66 58.89
N THR A 473 27.06 -2.75 59.99
CA THR A 473 27.25 -3.75 61.04
C THR A 473 25.97 -4.58 61.19
N SER A 474 25.92 -5.52 62.13
CA SER A 474 24.81 -6.47 62.29
C SER A 474 24.26 -6.44 63.71
N ASP A 475 22.99 -6.81 63.85
CA ASP A 475 22.40 -7.08 65.17
C ASP A 475 23.09 -8.30 65.81
N VAL A 476 23.22 -8.28 67.12
CA VAL A 476 23.86 -9.34 67.91
C VAL A 476 22.94 -9.73 69.07
N SER A 477 22.88 -11.02 69.40
CA SER A 477 22.15 -11.53 70.57
C SER A 477 23.08 -12.43 71.37
N ALA A 478 23.18 -12.20 72.68
CA ALA A 478 24.11 -12.92 73.56
C ALA A 478 23.71 -12.83 75.04
N ALA A 479 24.25 -13.70 75.87
CA ALA A 479 24.14 -13.60 77.33
C ALA A 479 25.20 -12.66 77.92
N ALA A 480 24.96 -12.13 79.12
CA ALA A 480 26.01 -11.42 79.86
C ALA A 480 27.20 -12.36 80.15
N GLY A 481 28.43 -11.88 79.95
CA GLY A 481 29.63 -12.72 80.06
C GLY A 481 30.00 -13.50 78.78
N GLU A 482 29.14 -13.53 77.76
CA GLU A 482 29.40 -14.27 76.51
C GLU A 482 30.37 -13.52 75.59
N THR A 483 31.23 -14.28 74.90
CA THR A 483 32.10 -13.76 73.83
C THR A 483 31.35 -13.72 72.51
N ILE A 484 31.21 -12.51 71.95
CA ILE A 484 30.54 -12.24 70.67
C ILE A 484 31.53 -11.79 69.61
N THR A 485 31.19 -11.98 68.33
CA THR A 485 31.96 -11.44 67.21
C THR A 485 31.35 -10.12 66.75
N LEU A 486 32.14 -9.06 66.78
CA LEU A 486 31.76 -7.75 66.25
C LEU A 486 32.36 -7.55 64.87
N SER A 487 31.50 -7.41 63.86
CA SER A 487 31.91 -7.25 62.47
C SER A 487 31.29 -6.03 61.81
N ALA A 488 32.01 -5.46 60.85
CA ALA A 488 31.48 -4.42 59.97
C ALA A 488 32.10 -4.48 58.56
N THR A 489 31.35 -4.04 57.57
CA THR A 489 31.72 -4.01 56.16
C THR A 489 31.57 -2.61 55.60
N ILE A 490 32.57 -2.15 54.85
CA ILE A 490 32.62 -0.83 54.20
C ILE A 490 32.37 -1.00 52.70
N ALA A 491 31.49 -0.18 52.14
CA ALA A 491 31.26 -0.09 50.70
C ALA A 491 31.65 1.31 50.21
N ASP A 492 32.45 1.40 49.14
CA ASP A 492 32.94 2.65 48.55
C ASP A 492 33.15 2.45 47.03
N ASN A 493 32.09 2.51 46.22
CA ASN A 493 32.14 2.44 44.75
C ASN A 493 33.06 1.32 44.17
N GLY A 494 33.08 0.14 44.80
CA GLY A 494 33.94 -0.99 44.38
C GLY A 494 35.43 -0.86 44.74
N LYS A 495 35.85 0.20 45.42
CA LYS A 495 37.20 0.39 45.96
C LYS A 495 37.46 -0.56 47.11
N VAL A 496 38.67 -1.15 47.15
CA VAL A 496 39.13 -1.96 48.26
C VAL A 496 39.87 -1.07 49.27
N ILE A 497 39.33 -1.01 50.49
CA ILE A 497 39.86 -0.28 51.64
C ILE A 497 40.65 -1.26 52.52
N ASN A 498 41.95 -0.98 52.66
CA ASN A 498 42.90 -1.71 53.51
C ASN A 498 43.55 -0.81 54.58
N SER A 499 42.97 0.38 54.79
CA SER A 499 43.49 1.43 55.66
C SER A 499 42.37 1.99 56.55
N GLY A 500 42.77 2.68 57.62
CA GLY A 500 41.86 3.14 58.66
C GLY A 500 41.56 2.08 59.71
N LYS A 501 40.65 2.41 60.62
CA LYS A 501 40.28 1.57 61.77
C LYS A 501 38.81 1.69 62.10
N VAL A 502 38.24 0.62 62.63
CA VAL A 502 36.88 0.60 63.19
C VAL A 502 36.97 0.46 64.70
N VAL A 503 36.16 1.23 65.41
CA VAL A 503 35.87 1.02 66.84
C VAL A 503 34.40 0.68 67.00
N PHE A 504 34.09 -0.26 67.88
CA PHE A 504 32.72 -0.53 68.26
C PHE A 504 32.38 0.19 69.56
N LYS A 505 31.13 0.62 69.69
CA LYS A 505 30.57 1.21 70.90
C LYS A 505 29.33 0.44 71.29
N ILE A 506 29.18 0.16 72.58
CA ILE A 506 27.93 -0.35 73.16
C ILE A 506 27.32 0.77 73.99
N ASN A 507 26.11 1.18 73.62
CA ASN A 507 25.36 2.29 74.19
C ASN A 507 26.21 3.58 74.31
N GLY A 508 26.91 3.93 73.22
CA GLY A 508 27.79 5.10 73.13
C GLY A 508 29.18 4.95 73.78
N LYS A 509 29.44 3.88 74.53
CA LYS A 509 30.74 3.63 75.17
C LYS A 509 31.61 2.72 74.31
N THR A 510 32.81 3.17 73.97
CA THR A 510 33.77 2.38 73.19
C THR A 510 34.17 1.10 73.91
N VAL A 511 34.14 -0.02 73.20
CA VAL A 511 34.58 -1.32 73.73
C VAL A 511 36.07 -1.31 74.02
N LYS A 512 36.46 -1.96 75.12
CA LYS A 512 37.83 -2.00 75.63
C LYS A 512 38.24 -3.44 75.92
N ASN A 513 39.53 -3.74 75.76
CA ASN A 513 40.09 -5.03 76.15
C ASN A 513 40.17 -5.18 77.68
N ALA A 514 40.62 -6.34 78.16
CA ALA A 514 40.76 -6.65 79.58
C ALA A 514 41.66 -5.65 80.35
N ASP A 515 42.64 -5.03 79.69
CA ASP A 515 43.53 -4.00 80.26
C ASP A 515 42.91 -2.59 80.26
N GLY A 516 41.65 -2.44 79.85
CA GLY A 516 40.96 -1.15 79.75
C GLY A 516 41.37 -0.27 78.57
N LYS A 517 42.12 -0.80 77.59
CA LYS A 517 42.51 -0.11 76.35
C LYS A 517 41.45 -0.27 75.26
N VAL A 518 41.24 0.79 74.47
CA VAL A 518 40.29 0.76 73.33
C VAL A 518 40.75 -0.27 72.28
N ILE A 519 39.80 -1.07 71.78
CA ILE A 519 40.06 -1.99 70.68
C ILE A 519 39.91 -1.22 69.36
N TYR A 520 41.00 -1.12 68.61
CA TYR A 520 41.01 -0.58 67.24
C TYR A 520 41.18 -1.73 66.26
N ALA A 521 40.12 -2.02 65.52
CA ALA A 521 40.15 -3.12 64.58
C ALA A 521 40.53 -2.59 63.18
N LYS A 522 41.60 -3.15 62.62
CA LYS A 522 42.17 -2.72 61.32
C LYS A 522 41.28 -3.21 60.20
N VAL A 523 40.98 -2.32 59.25
CA VAL A 523 40.22 -2.71 58.05
C VAL A 523 41.13 -3.45 57.08
N VAL A 524 40.68 -4.63 56.65
CA VAL A 524 41.35 -5.44 55.62
C VAL A 524 40.28 -5.91 54.65
N ASN A 525 40.49 -5.64 53.36
CA ASN A 525 39.57 -5.99 52.28
C ASN A 525 38.11 -5.59 52.59
N ASN A 526 37.91 -4.31 52.90
CA ASN A 526 36.60 -3.71 53.23
C ASN A 526 35.94 -4.23 54.52
N GLN A 527 36.57 -5.12 55.26
CA GLN A 527 35.95 -5.79 56.39
C GLN A 527 36.77 -5.64 57.66
N VAL A 528 36.07 -5.78 58.78
CA VAL A 528 36.65 -5.87 60.11
C VAL A 528 35.87 -6.88 60.94
N SER A 529 36.57 -7.64 61.78
CA SER A 529 35.96 -8.60 62.69
C SER A 529 36.88 -8.85 63.89
N PHE A 530 36.33 -8.87 65.11
CA PHE A 530 37.04 -9.33 66.31
C PHE A 530 36.07 -9.84 67.38
N GLU A 531 36.60 -10.66 68.28
CA GLU A 531 35.86 -11.20 69.43
C GLU A 531 35.87 -10.23 70.62
N TYR A 532 34.72 -10.10 71.29
CA TYR A 532 34.53 -9.26 72.47
C TYR A 532 33.66 -9.96 73.51
N THR A 533 34.16 -10.10 74.73
CA THR A 533 33.40 -10.65 75.86
C THR A 533 32.55 -9.56 76.51
N LEU A 534 31.24 -9.76 76.53
CA LEU A 534 30.31 -8.86 77.21
C LEU A 534 30.56 -8.87 78.72
N PRO A 535 30.52 -7.72 79.42
CA PRO A 535 30.64 -7.70 80.87
C PRO A 535 29.53 -8.52 81.54
N GLU A 536 29.89 -9.34 82.54
CA GLU A 536 28.93 -10.11 83.36
C GLU A 536 27.89 -9.21 84.08
N SER A 537 28.23 -7.92 84.25
CA SER A 537 27.36 -6.92 84.87
C SER A 537 26.32 -6.29 83.92
N MET A 538 26.31 -6.68 82.63
CA MET A 538 25.25 -6.24 81.72
C MET A 538 23.89 -6.79 82.15
N LYS A 539 22.85 -5.97 82.01
CA LYS A 539 21.48 -6.36 82.35
C LYS A 539 20.79 -6.88 81.10
N ALA A 540 19.87 -7.83 81.27
CA ALA A 540 19.02 -8.30 80.17
C ALA A 540 18.16 -7.14 79.64
N LYS A 541 18.46 -6.69 78.42
CA LYS A 541 17.76 -5.65 77.65
C LYS A 541 18.47 -5.41 76.31
N GLU A 542 17.91 -4.52 75.50
CA GLU A 542 18.53 -4.01 74.28
C GLU A 542 19.54 -2.89 74.57
N TYR A 543 20.63 -2.90 73.81
CA TYR A 543 21.68 -1.89 73.77
C TYR A 543 21.96 -1.51 72.32
N ASN A 544 22.33 -0.26 72.06
CA ASN A 544 22.82 0.12 70.74
C ASN A 544 24.26 -0.38 70.55
N ILE A 545 24.54 -1.09 69.46
CA ILE A 545 25.89 -1.38 69.01
C ILE A 545 26.20 -0.52 67.79
N THR A 546 27.26 0.29 67.89
CA THR A 546 27.64 1.24 66.85
C THR A 546 29.04 0.90 66.34
N ALA A 547 29.17 0.64 65.04
CA ALA A 547 30.45 0.55 64.35
C ALA A 547 30.86 1.94 63.85
N VAL A 548 32.07 2.38 64.18
CA VAL A 548 32.62 3.68 63.80
C VAL A 548 33.91 3.48 63.01
N TYR A 549 33.86 3.70 61.70
CA TYR A 549 35.05 3.73 60.86
C TYR A 549 35.69 5.12 60.87
N THR A 550 37.02 5.17 60.96
CA THR A 550 37.82 6.37 60.77
C THR A 550 38.93 6.07 59.76
N GLY A 551 38.80 6.65 58.57
CA GLY A 551 39.81 6.64 57.52
C GLY A 551 40.52 7.99 57.40
N ASN A 552 41.37 8.13 56.38
CA ASN A 552 42.04 9.40 56.08
C ASN A 552 41.08 10.43 55.46
N ASP A 553 40.14 9.97 54.63
CA ASP A 553 39.32 10.84 53.78
C ASP A 553 37.90 11.05 54.33
N TYR A 554 37.39 10.11 55.12
CA TYR A 554 36.02 10.14 55.64
C TYR A 554 35.84 9.31 56.92
N ARG A 555 34.71 9.56 57.58
CA ARG A 555 34.28 8.87 58.80
C ARG A 555 32.86 8.34 58.60
N LEU A 556 32.65 7.06 58.87
CA LEU A 556 31.36 6.38 58.69
C LEU A 556 30.88 5.80 60.01
N GLU A 557 29.56 5.66 60.15
CA GLU A 557 28.92 5.09 61.33
C GLU A 557 27.68 4.30 60.95
N ASP A 558 27.50 3.14 61.58
CA ASP A 558 26.25 2.38 61.53
C ASP A 558 25.91 1.87 62.93
N THR A 559 24.62 1.92 63.27
CA THR A 559 24.11 1.48 64.57
C THR A 559 23.08 0.38 64.38
N LYS A 560 23.25 -0.69 65.15
CA LYS A 560 22.40 -1.87 65.22
C LYS A 560 22.09 -2.19 66.69
N THR A 561 21.39 -3.29 66.93
CA THR A 561 20.91 -3.69 68.24
C THR A 561 21.74 -4.85 68.78
N LEU A 562 22.18 -4.73 70.03
CA LEU A 562 22.70 -5.81 70.85
C LEU A 562 21.62 -6.19 71.87
N THR A 563 21.08 -7.40 71.75
CA THR A 563 20.12 -7.97 72.70
C THR A 563 20.88 -8.80 73.73
N VAL A 564 20.83 -8.39 74.99
CA VAL A 564 21.35 -9.19 76.10
C VAL A 564 20.19 -9.97 76.72
N ASN A 565 20.26 -11.30 76.70
CA ASN A 565 19.21 -12.21 77.19
C ASN A 565 19.34 -12.56 78.68
#